data_AF-A0A6N7GDX7-F1
#
_entry.id   AF-A0A6N7GDX7-F1
#
_cell.length_a   1.000
_cell.length_b   1.000
_cell.length_c   1.000
_cell.angle_alpha   90.00
_cell.angle_beta   90.00
_cell.angle_gamma   90.00
#
_symmetry.space_group_name_H-M   'P 1'
#
loop_
_entity.id
_entity.type
_entity.pdbx_description
1 polymer ?
#
loop_
_entity_poly.entity_id
_entity_poly.type
_entity_poly.pdbx_seq_one_letter_code
_entity_poly.pdbx_strand_id
1 'polypeptide(L)'
;MTEHNQGPAYTPPTAPVPGAIYGHPQPTPYGQPAAPQQPAKKKAPGWLVAVVAGLFGLCGIGAVAAIATSDDEPVGSTAPVETGDAPAAPAADKPEPPAAPEPDGTTSGSCDLLLFTGPNDQSEFAASVDVENTGNIGIKVKVIVSFDQLGRDDYVLKDTVKVKPGDVESVNLSEFITHDEVARHQDGGYECRIDGELVDTFGEVQARS
;
A
#
# COMPACT_ATOMS: atom_id res chain seq x y z
N MET A 1 -46.09 -27.46 46.95
CA MET A 1 -46.19 -28.01 45.58
C MET A 1 -45.11 -27.31 44.79
N THR A 2 -43.97 -27.97 44.59
CA THR A 2 -42.77 -27.36 43.99
C THR A 2 -42.49 -28.11 42.70
N GLU A 3 -42.88 -27.49 41.59
CA GLU A 3 -42.77 -28.03 40.23
C GLU A 3 -41.29 -28.06 39.82
N HIS A 4 -40.74 -29.27 39.62
CA HIS A 4 -39.38 -29.44 39.11
C HIS A 4 -39.41 -29.38 37.58
N ASN A 5 -38.93 -28.25 37.06
CA ASN A 5 -38.73 -28.02 35.63
C ASN A 5 -37.56 -28.89 35.15
N GLN A 6 -37.88 -30.01 34.49
CA GLN A 6 -36.90 -30.84 33.80
C GLN A 6 -36.54 -30.16 32.48
N GLY A 7 -35.39 -29.50 32.47
CA GLY A 7 -34.80 -28.94 31.24
C GLY A 7 -34.57 -30.02 30.17
N PRO A 8 -34.42 -29.60 28.91
CA PRO A 8 -34.29 -30.53 27.78
C PRO A 8 -33.09 -31.46 27.96
N ALA A 9 -33.30 -32.74 27.66
CA ALA A 9 -32.30 -33.78 27.76
C ALA A 9 -31.08 -33.44 26.87
N TYR A 10 -29.91 -33.37 27.50
CA TYR A 10 -28.65 -33.17 26.81
C TYR A 10 -28.35 -34.43 26.01
N THR A 11 -28.49 -34.38 24.68
CA THR A 11 -27.98 -35.43 23.79
C THR A 11 -26.48 -35.22 23.63
N PRO A 12 -25.62 -36.19 24.00
CA PRO A 12 -24.19 -36.06 23.77
C PRO A 12 -23.91 -35.97 22.26
N PRO A 13 -22.91 -35.18 21.84
CA PRO A 13 -22.51 -35.10 20.44
C PRO A 13 -22.06 -36.49 19.96
N THR A 14 -22.67 -36.93 18.86
CA THR A 14 -22.30 -38.16 18.15
C THR A 14 -20.82 -38.11 17.80
N ALA A 15 -20.07 -39.13 18.23
CA ALA A 15 -18.64 -39.25 17.92
C ALA A 15 -18.42 -39.20 16.39
N PRO A 16 -17.38 -38.49 15.91
CA PRO A 16 -17.09 -38.41 14.48
C PRO A 16 -16.79 -39.81 13.92
N VAL A 17 -17.46 -40.13 12.82
CA VAL A 17 -17.28 -41.39 12.08
C VAL A 17 -15.86 -41.40 11.48
N PRO A 18 -15.02 -42.40 11.78
CA PRO A 18 -13.72 -42.52 11.14
C PRO A 18 -13.93 -42.90 9.67
N GLY A 19 -13.54 -42.03 8.73
CA GLY A 19 -13.46 -42.40 7.31
C GLY A 19 -14.06 -41.44 6.29
N ALA A 20 -14.66 -40.32 6.70
CA ALA A 20 -14.98 -39.26 5.75
C ALA A 20 -13.71 -38.48 5.41
N ILE A 21 -12.98 -38.95 4.38
CA ILE A 21 -11.99 -38.13 3.69
C ILE A 21 -12.77 -37.01 3.02
N TYR A 22 -12.97 -35.90 3.75
CA TYR A 22 -13.34 -34.64 3.14
C TYR A 22 -12.19 -34.30 2.20
N GLY A 23 -12.43 -34.51 0.91
CA GLY A 23 -11.60 -33.94 -0.13
C GLY A 23 -11.73 -32.43 0.00
N HIS A 24 -10.91 -31.83 0.85
CA HIS A 24 -10.71 -30.40 0.83
C HIS A 24 -10.27 -30.07 -0.59
N PRO A 25 -10.99 -29.18 -1.31
CA PRO A 25 -10.46 -28.67 -2.57
C PRO A 25 -9.08 -28.12 -2.23
N GLN A 26 -8.05 -28.71 -2.84
CA GLN A 26 -6.71 -28.15 -2.79
C GLN A 26 -6.87 -26.68 -3.19
N PRO A 27 -6.49 -25.72 -2.34
CA PRO A 27 -6.48 -24.32 -2.75
C PRO A 27 -5.67 -24.28 -4.04
N THR A 28 -6.33 -23.85 -5.12
CA THR A 28 -5.61 -23.60 -6.37
C THR A 28 -4.44 -22.71 -6.02
N PRO A 29 -3.19 -23.06 -6.39
CA PRO A 29 -2.06 -22.21 -6.09
C PRO A 29 -2.36 -20.84 -6.67
N TYR A 30 -2.66 -19.88 -5.79
CA TYR A 30 -2.75 -18.47 -6.15
C TYR A 30 -1.45 -18.20 -6.89
N GLY A 31 -1.58 -17.74 -8.14
CA GLY A 31 -0.45 -17.55 -9.04
C GLY A 31 0.61 -16.78 -8.30
N GLN A 32 1.69 -17.48 -7.90
CA GLN A 32 2.80 -16.90 -7.18
C GLN A 32 3.23 -15.67 -7.99
N PRO A 33 3.16 -14.46 -7.42
CA PRO A 33 3.62 -13.26 -8.09
C PRO A 33 5.00 -13.58 -8.65
N ALA A 34 5.19 -13.37 -9.96
CA ALA A 34 6.45 -13.69 -10.61
C ALA A 34 7.57 -13.10 -9.77
N ALA A 35 8.43 -13.97 -9.21
CA ALA A 35 9.46 -13.55 -8.27
C ALA A 35 10.15 -12.31 -8.83
N PRO A 36 10.27 -11.21 -8.05
CA PRO A 36 10.85 -9.98 -8.53
C PRO A 36 12.16 -10.33 -9.22
N GLN A 37 12.25 -10.09 -10.53
CA GLN A 37 13.45 -10.43 -11.27
C GLN A 37 14.56 -9.57 -10.71
N GLN A 38 15.38 -10.16 -9.83
CA GLN A 38 16.52 -9.46 -9.27
C GLN A 38 17.36 -9.01 -10.46
N PRO A 39 17.63 -7.70 -10.60
CA PRO A 39 18.43 -7.21 -11.70
C PRO A 39 19.75 -7.98 -11.68
N ALA A 40 20.02 -8.70 -12.76
CA ALA A 40 21.19 -9.54 -12.89
C ALA A 40 22.41 -8.73 -12.46
N LYS A 41 23.05 -9.13 -11.33
CA LYS A 41 24.20 -8.44 -10.75
C LYS A 41 25.34 -8.48 -11.76
N LYS A 42 25.40 -7.47 -12.64
CA LYS A 42 26.55 -7.21 -13.49
C LYS A 42 27.69 -6.85 -12.56
N LYS A 43 28.68 -7.76 -12.46
CA LYS A 43 29.90 -7.53 -11.69
C LYS A 43 30.55 -6.24 -12.21
N ALA A 44 30.43 -5.15 -11.45
CA ALA A 44 31.14 -3.92 -11.78
C ALA A 44 32.65 -4.22 -11.71
N PRO A 45 33.43 -3.87 -12.75
CA PRO A 45 34.87 -4.08 -12.74
C PRO A 45 35.48 -3.21 -11.63
N GLY A 46 36.19 -3.85 -10.69
CA GLY A 46 36.66 -3.30 -9.41
C GLY A 46 37.69 -2.16 -9.47
N TRP A 47 37.82 -1.46 -10.59
CA TRP A 47 38.75 -0.34 -10.75
C TRP A 47 38.12 1.04 -10.50
N LEU A 48 36.80 1.14 -10.37
CA LEU A 48 36.08 2.44 -10.21
C LEU A 48 35.83 2.87 -8.75
N VAL A 49 36.12 2.02 -7.76
CA VAL A 49 35.87 2.35 -6.33
C VAL A 49 36.93 3.28 -5.74
N ALA A 50 38.10 3.44 -6.38
CA ALA A 50 39.20 4.23 -5.84
C ALA A 50 39.07 5.76 -6.04
N VAL A 51 38.11 6.25 -6.84
CA VAL A 51 38.05 7.70 -7.20
C VAL A 51 36.99 8.48 -6.41
N VAL A 52 35.96 7.83 -5.86
CA VAL A 52 34.81 8.54 -5.24
C VAL A 52 35.04 8.91 -3.77
N ALA A 53 35.98 8.27 -3.07
CA ALA A 53 36.31 8.59 -1.67
C ALA A 53 37.01 9.95 -1.48
N GLY A 54 37.44 10.62 -2.56
CA GLY A 54 38.15 11.91 -2.49
C GLY A 54 37.28 13.17 -2.56
N LEU A 55 35.98 13.06 -2.89
CA LEU A 55 35.16 14.22 -3.31
C LEU A 55 34.03 14.63 -2.35
N PHE A 56 33.82 13.91 -1.24
CA PHE A 56 32.76 14.21 -0.26
C PHE A 56 33.19 15.13 0.90
N GLY A 57 34.39 15.73 0.83
CA GLY A 57 34.93 16.57 1.89
C GLY A 57 34.57 18.07 1.84
N LEU A 58 33.81 18.57 0.85
CA LEU A 58 33.78 20.02 0.61
C LEU A 58 32.53 20.61 -0.05
N CYS A 59 31.33 20.27 0.41
CA CYS A 59 30.10 21.03 0.06
C CYS A 59 29.21 21.24 1.28
N GLY A 60 29.67 22.10 2.19
CA GLY A 60 28.81 22.84 3.09
C GLY A 60 28.59 24.26 2.55
N ILE A 61 27.45 24.85 2.96
CA ILE A 61 27.08 26.28 2.90
C ILE A 61 26.18 26.71 1.71
N GLY A 62 24.99 27.20 2.07
CA GLY A 62 24.23 28.23 1.35
C GLY A 62 23.08 27.67 0.48
N ALA A 63 21.86 28.20 0.48
CA ALA A 63 21.33 29.43 1.02
C ALA A 63 19.80 29.32 1.16
N VAL A 64 19.26 29.90 2.23
CA VAL A 64 17.84 30.22 2.35
C VAL A 64 17.65 31.57 1.65
N ALA A 65 16.77 31.63 0.64
CA ALA A 65 16.36 32.89 0.02
C ALA A 65 14.84 32.95 -0.09
N ALA A 66 14.26 33.85 0.72
CA ALA A 66 12.89 34.31 0.65
C ALA A 66 12.74 35.42 -0.39
N ILE A 67 11.60 35.46 -1.09
CA ILE A 67 11.09 36.62 -1.86
C ILE A 67 9.56 36.43 -1.93
N ALA A 68 8.72 37.13 -1.14
CA ALA A 68 8.29 38.54 -1.18
C ALA A 68 7.42 38.90 -2.42
N THR A 69 6.10 38.92 -2.15
CA THR A 69 5.03 39.90 -2.49
C THR A 69 5.02 40.76 -3.77
N SER A 70 3.79 41.17 -4.13
CA SER A 70 3.37 42.39 -4.88
C SER A 70 3.11 42.18 -6.38
N ASP A 71 2.17 42.84 -7.07
CA ASP A 71 1.03 43.73 -6.77
C ASP A 71 0.30 43.98 -8.13
N ASP A 72 -0.90 44.54 -8.03
CA ASP A 72 -1.57 45.44 -8.99
C ASP A 72 -2.21 44.96 -10.31
N GLU A 73 -3.53 45.20 -10.34
CA GLU A 73 -4.44 45.26 -11.49
C GLU A 73 -4.15 46.44 -12.44
N PRO A 74 -4.48 46.31 -13.73
CA PRO A 74 -4.84 47.47 -14.55
C PRO A 74 -6.35 47.46 -14.88
N VAL A 75 -7.06 48.42 -14.28
CA VAL A 75 -8.43 48.81 -14.63
C VAL A 75 -8.40 49.58 -15.96
N GLY A 76 -8.71 48.91 -17.06
CA GLY A 76 -8.90 49.52 -18.38
C GLY A 76 -10.38 49.65 -18.72
N SER A 77 -10.94 50.84 -18.53
CA SER A 77 -12.29 51.19 -18.97
C SER A 77 -12.28 51.61 -20.44
N THR A 78 -12.95 50.84 -21.29
CA THR A 78 -13.25 51.23 -22.68
C THR A 78 -14.75 51.11 -22.94
N ALA A 79 -15.29 52.17 -23.54
CA ALA A 79 -16.70 52.39 -23.82
C ALA A 79 -17.33 51.34 -24.77
N PRO A 80 -18.66 51.13 -24.71
CA PRO A 80 -19.35 50.18 -25.57
C PRO A 80 -19.57 50.79 -26.97
N VAL A 81 -19.11 50.09 -28.00
CA VAL A 81 -19.49 50.33 -29.39
C VAL A 81 -20.60 49.35 -29.73
N GLU A 82 -21.84 49.85 -29.86
CA GLU A 82 -22.97 49.09 -30.40
C GLU A 82 -22.66 48.70 -31.85
N THR A 83 -22.36 47.43 -32.05
CA THR A 83 -22.26 46.81 -33.38
C THR A 83 -23.38 45.80 -33.48
N GLY A 84 -24.23 45.98 -34.50
CA GLY A 84 -25.51 45.29 -34.66
C GLY A 84 -25.46 43.77 -34.62
N ASP A 85 -26.54 43.20 -34.09
CA ASP A 85 -26.85 41.78 -33.97
C ASP A 85 -26.82 41.06 -35.33
N ALA A 86 -25.66 40.53 -35.67
CA ALA A 86 -25.58 39.28 -36.42
C ALA A 86 -25.79 38.12 -35.43
N PRO A 87 -26.58 37.09 -35.75
CA PRO A 87 -26.77 35.93 -34.87
C PRO A 87 -25.40 35.37 -34.46
N ALA A 88 -25.07 35.50 -33.17
CA ALA A 88 -23.82 35.03 -32.62
C ALA A 88 -23.71 33.52 -32.88
N ALA A 89 -22.67 33.12 -33.63
CA ALA A 89 -22.29 31.73 -33.69
C ALA A 89 -22.09 31.23 -32.25
N PRO A 90 -22.57 30.02 -31.89
CA PRO A 90 -22.38 29.49 -30.55
C PRO A 90 -20.90 29.59 -30.21
N ALA A 91 -20.59 30.32 -29.13
CA ALA A 91 -19.23 30.47 -28.65
C ALA A 91 -18.67 29.07 -28.44
N ALA A 92 -17.60 28.74 -29.15
CA ALA A 92 -16.91 27.48 -28.93
C ALA A 92 -16.45 27.49 -27.46
N ASP A 93 -16.99 26.59 -26.65
CA ASP A 93 -16.56 26.41 -25.27
C ASP A 93 -15.04 26.20 -25.28
N LYS A 94 -14.34 27.10 -24.59
CA LYS A 94 -12.89 27.01 -24.44
C LYS A 94 -12.61 25.71 -23.69
N PRO A 95 -11.71 24.84 -24.17
CA PRO A 95 -11.36 23.62 -23.47
C PRO A 95 -10.92 23.94 -22.04
N GLU A 96 -11.51 23.24 -21.07
CA GLU A 96 -11.11 23.36 -19.67
C GLU A 96 -9.63 22.94 -19.52
N PRO A 97 -8.81 23.65 -18.73
CA PRO A 97 -7.43 23.25 -18.50
C PRO A 97 -7.34 21.83 -17.91
N PRO A 98 -6.33 21.03 -18.29
CA PRO A 98 -6.13 19.71 -17.68
C PRO A 98 -5.92 19.84 -16.17
N ALA A 99 -6.53 18.94 -15.40
CA ALA A 99 -6.38 18.90 -13.95
C ALA A 99 -4.92 18.62 -13.56
N ALA A 100 -4.50 19.17 -12.42
CA ALA A 100 -3.18 18.88 -11.87
C ALA A 100 -3.11 17.42 -11.38
N PRO A 101 -1.94 16.75 -11.45
CA PRO A 101 -1.77 15.41 -10.89
C PRO A 101 -1.92 15.43 -9.35
N GLU A 102 -2.78 14.58 -8.83
CA GLU A 102 -3.06 14.35 -7.40
C GLU A 102 -2.78 12.87 -7.10
N PRO A 103 -1.60 12.51 -6.57
CA PRO A 103 -1.21 11.13 -6.31
C PRO A 103 -1.58 10.68 -4.88
N ASP A 104 -2.83 10.92 -4.47
CA ASP A 104 -3.29 10.62 -3.12
C ASP A 104 -3.67 9.16 -2.94
N GLY A 105 -3.33 8.57 -1.80
CA GLY A 105 -3.67 7.20 -1.47
C GLY A 105 -3.79 6.96 0.02
N THR A 106 -4.58 5.95 0.39
CA THR A 106 -4.75 5.48 1.76
C THR A 106 -4.33 4.02 1.86
N THR A 107 -3.92 3.60 3.05
CA THR A 107 -3.51 2.22 3.33
C THR A 107 -4.17 1.79 4.62
N SER A 108 -4.79 0.61 4.59
CA SER A 108 -5.44 -0.01 5.74
C SER A 108 -5.22 -1.50 5.72
N GLY A 109 -5.22 -2.17 6.86
CA GLY A 109 -5.04 -3.61 6.88
C GLY A 109 -5.06 -4.21 8.26
N SER A 110 -4.78 -5.50 8.31
CA SER A 110 -4.61 -6.27 9.53
C SER A 110 -3.42 -7.21 9.43
N CYS A 111 -2.88 -7.58 10.59
CA CYS A 111 -1.82 -8.57 10.71
C CYS A 111 -2.28 -9.70 11.60
N ASP A 112 -1.84 -10.91 11.27
CA ASP A 112 -2.15 -12.14 11.97
C ASP A 112 -0.85 -12.94 12.20
N LEU A 113 -0.76 -13.56 13.37
CA LEU A 113 0.22 -14.61 13.64
C LEU A 113 -0.50 -15.95 13.58
N LEU A 114 -0.25 -16.70 12.51
CA LEU A 114 -0.83 -18.02 12.29
C LEU A 114 0.09 -19.09 12.89
N LEU A 115 -0.40 -19.82 13.88
CA LEU A 115 0.38 -20.87 14.55
C LEU A 115 0.09 -22.23 13.93
N PHE A 116 1.15 -22.97 13.60
CA PHE A 116 1.07 -24.36 13.11
C PHE A 116 0.19 -24.57 11.87
N THR A 117 0.10 -23.57 10.99
CA THR A 117 -0.71 -23.60 9.75
C THR A 117 0.08 -24.12 8.54
N GLY A 118 1.41 -24.07 8.59
CA GLY A 118 2.30 -24.45 7.50
C GLY A 118 2.65 -25.94 7.45
N PRO A 119 3.29 -26.40 6.36
CA PRO A 119 3.83 -27.75 6.29
C PRO A 119 4.86 -27.98 7.41
N ASN A 120 4.77 -29.12 8.10
CA ASN A 120 5.59 -29.45 9.27
C ASN A 120 5.35 -28.55 10.49
N ASP A 121 4.09 -28.14 10.71
CA ASP A 121 3.68 -27.36 11.89
C ASP A 121 4.44 -26.02 12.01
N GLN A 122 4.74 -25.40 10.88
CA GLN A 122 5.36 -24.07 10.85
C GLN A 122 4.33 -22.99 11.18
N SER A 123 4.81 -21.94 11.86
CA SER A 123 4.03 -20.72 12.10
C SER A 123 4.36 -19.69 11.03
N GLU A 124 3.48 -18.72 10.82
CA GLU A 124 3.58 -17.74 9.75
C GLU A 124 3.13 -16.37 10.25
N PHE A 125 3.88 -15.33 9.89
CA PHE A 125 3.36 -13.97 9.93
C PHE A 125 2.57 -13.73 8.65
N ALA A 126 1.32 -13.30 8.78
CA ALA A 126 0.45 -12.97 7.68
C ALA A 126 -0.06 -11.54 7.84
N ALA A 127 -0.22 -10.82 6.73
CA ALA A 127 -0.84 -9.52 6.71
C ALA A 127 -1.66 -9.34 5.44
N SER A 128 -2.82 -8.71 5.59
CA SER A 128 -3.69 -8.32 4.48
C SER A 128 -3.82 -6.81 4.50
N VAL A 129 -3.38 -6.17 3.41
CA VAL A 129 -3.30 -4.70 3.31
C VAL A 129 -4.02 -4.25 2.05
N ASP A 130 -5.00 -3.38 2.21
CA ASP A 130 -5.70 -2.70 1.14
C ASP A 130 -5.08 -1.32 0.89
N VAL A 131 -4.76 -1.06 -0.38
CA VAL A 131 -4.26 0.24 -0.85
C VAL A 131 -5.29 0.84 -1.79
N GLU A 132 -5.85 1.97 -1.41
CA GLU A 132 -6.83 2.72 -2.21
C GLU A 132 -6.16 3.97 -2.80
N ASN A 133 -6.35 4.19 -4.10
CA ASN A 133 -5.91 5.40 -4.78
C ASN A 133 -7.07 6.39 -4.89
N THR A 134 -7.06 7.41 -4.04
CA THR A 134 -8.07 8.48 -4.01
C THR A 134 -7.75 9.62 -4.98
N GLY A 135 -6.57 9.57 -5.59
CA GLY A 135 -6.05 10.52 -6.55
C GLY A 135 -6.63 10.40 -7.96
N ASN A 136 -6.08 11.17 -8.88
CA ASN A 136 -6.47 11.20 -10.31
C ASN A 136 -5.38 10.65 -11.26
N ILE A 137 -4.27 10.14 -10.71
CA ILE A 137 -3.19 9.49 -11.44
C ILE A 137 -2.84 8.15 -10.78
N GLY A 138 -2.37 7.16 -11.55
CA GLY A 138 -1.97 5.87 -10.98
C GLY A 138 -0.80 6.03 -10.01
N ILE A 139 -0.80 5.27 -8.93
CA ILE A 139 0.22 5.32 -7.87
C ILE A 139 0.92 3.97 -7.71
N LYS A 140 2.22 3.98 -7.41
CA LYS A 140 2.94 2.81 -6.92
C LYS A 140 3.23 3.00 -5.45
N VAL A 141 2.72 2.10 -4.63
CA VAL A 141 2.86 2.15 -3.17
C VAL A 141 3.66 0.94 -2.72
N LYS A 142 4.69 1.18 -1.94
CA LYS A 142 5.45 0.15 -1.25
C LYS A 142 4.82 -0.06 0.13
N VAL A 143 4.22 -1.22 0.31
CA VAL A 143 3.63 -1.64 1.57
C VAL A 143 4.72 -2.25 2.44
N ILE A 144 4.83 -1.78 3.68
CA ILE A 144 5.80 -2.24 4.67
C ILE A 144 5.01 -2.67 5.91
N VAL A 145 5.14 -3.94 6.29
CA VAL A 145 4.50 -4.49 7.48
C VAL A 145 5.59 -4.93 8.44
N SER A 146 5.59 -4.38 9.66
CA SER A 146 6.59 -4.65 10.68
C SER A 146 5.94 -5.33 11.88
N PHE A 147 6.52 -6.44 12.33
CA PHE A 147 6.12 -7.17 13.53
C PHE A 147 7.18 -6.98 14.61
N ASP A 148 6.77 -6.43 15.74
CA ASP A 148 7.68 -6.15 16.86
C ASP A 148 8.23 -7.46 17.44
N GLN A 149 9.53 -7.48 17.75
CA GLN A 149 10.18 -8.64 18.38
C GLN A 149 10.89 -8.23 19.67
N LEU A 150 10.65 -8.95 20.76
CA LEU A 150 11.33 -8.66 22.02
C LEU A 150 12.85 -8.87 21.90
N GLY A 151 13.61 -7.79 22.13
CA GLY A 151 15.08 -7.82 22.17
C GLY A 151 15.76 -8.03 20.81
N ARG A 152 15.04 -7.80 19.71
CA ARG A 152 15.54 -7.85 18.33
C ARG A 152 15.00 -6.68 17.52
N ASP A 153 15.54 -6.52 16.31
CA ASP A 153 14.92 -5.66 15.30
C ASP A 153 13.58 -6.26 14.84
N ASP A 154 12.66 -5.39 14.42
CA ASP A 154 11.36 -5.79 13.90
C ASP A 154 11.49 -6.72 12.70
N TYR A 155 10.57 -7.67 12.58
CA TYR A 155 10.47 -8.51 11.40
C TYR A 155 9.65 -7.79 10.34
N VAL A 156 10.21 -7.57 9.15
CA VAL A 156 9.60 -6.66 8.16
C VAL A 156 9.29 -7.38 6.84
N LEU A 157 8.00 -7.44 6.49
CA LEU A 157 7.48 -7.87 5.20
C LEU A 157 7.29 -6.65 4.28
N LYS A 158 7.60 -6.80 2.99
CA LYS A 158 7.50 -5.69 2.02
C LYS A 158 7.01 -6.18 0.67
N ASP A 159 6.13 -5.41 0.04
CA ASP A 159 5.79 -5.58 -1.36
C ASP A 159 5.47 -4.22 -2.00
N THR A 160 5.40 -4.15 -3.33
CA THR A 160 5.08 -2.94 -4.07
C THR A 160 3.93 -3.18 -5.03
N VAL A 161 2.83 -2.46 -4.82
CA VAL A 161 1.61 -2.57 -5.61
C VAL A 161 1.41 -1.34 -6.49
N LYS A 162 0.75 -1.54 -7.63
CA LYS A 162 0.35 -0.45 -8.53
C LYS A 162 -1.16 -0.32 -8.47
N VAL A 163 -1.66 0.87 -8.16
CA VAL A 163 -3.08 1.13 -7.98
C VAL A 163 -3.51 2.22 -8.95
N LYS A 164 -4.52 1.95 -9.78
CA LYS A 164 -5.06 2.95 -10.72
C LYS A 164 -5.97 3.94 -9.98
N PRO A 165 -6.23 5.13 -10.55
CA PRO A 165 -7.14 6.10 -9.94
C PRO A 165 -8.50 5.49 -9.63
N GLY A 166 -8.98 5.64 -8.39
CA GLY A 166 -10.27 5.13 -7.93
C GLY A 166 -10.34 3.62 -7.67
N ASP A 167 -9.25 2.88 -7.90
CA ASP A 167 -9.19 1.44 -7.61
C ASP A 167 -8.66 1.19 -6.18
N VAL A 168 -9.01 0.02 -5.65
CA VAL A 168 -8.47 -0.56 -4.41
C VAL A 168 -7.76 -1.86 -4.78
N GLU A 169 -6.52 -2.02 -4.34
CA GLU A 169 -5.74 -3.24 -4.55
C GLU A 169 -5.35 -3.85 -3.19
N SER A 170 -5.62 -5.15 -3.03
CA SER A 170 -5.29 -5.90 -1.82
C SER A 170 -3.97 -6.65 -2.00
N VAL A 171 -3.07 -6.48 -1.03
CA VAL A 171 -1.77 -7.15 -0.95
C VAL A 171 -1.80 -8.11 0.24
N ASN A 172 -1.51 -9.38 -0.02
CA ASN A 172 -1.35 -10.38 1.03
C ASN A 172 0.13 -10.72 1.16
N LEU A 173 0.70 -10.40 2.31
CA LEU A 173 2.09 -10.64 2.68
C LEU A 173 2.12 -11.80 3.67
N SER A 174 2.94 -12.81 3.41
CA SER A 174 3.11 -13.87 4.39
C SER A 174 4.49 -14.51 4.33
N GLU A 175 5.02 -14.89 5.49
CA GLU A 175 6.31 -15.57 5.59
C GLU A 175 6.35 -16.53 6.78
N PHE A 176 6.82 -17.75 6.55
CA PHE A 176 7.01 -18.74 7.60
C PHE A 176 8.13 -18.32 8.54
N ILE A 177 7.88 -18.48 9.84
CA ILE A 177 8.79 -18.10 10.91
C ILE A 177 9.17 -19.28 11.79
N THR A 178 10.29 -19.12 12.46
CA THR A 178 10.83 -20.08 13.42
C THR A 178 10.12 -19.99 14.76
N HIS A 179 10.19 -21.06 15.55
CA HIS A 179 9.63 -21.10 16.89
C HIS A 179 10.23 -20.02 17.82
N ASP A 180 11.51 -19.67 17.64
CA ASP A 180 12.15 -18.60 18.41
C ASP A 180 11.58 -17.21 18.08
N GLU A 181 11.17 -16.98 16.83
CA GLU A 181 10.53 -15.73 16.41
C GLU A 181 9.10 -15.62 16.97
N VAL A 182 8.36 -16.73 16.98
CA VAL A 182 7.04 -16.80 17.63
C VAL A 182 7.13 -16.42 19.10
N ALA A 183 8.08 -17.02 19.85
CA ALA A 183 8.25 -16.73 21.26
C ALA A 183 8.58 -15.26 21.52
N ARG A 184 9.51 -14.68 20.75
CA ARG A 184 9.89 -13.26 20.89
C ARG A 184 8.75 -12.30 20.56
N HIS A 185 7.90 -12.64 19.60
CA HIS A 185 6.75 -11.80 19.24
C HIS A 185 5.67 -11.84 20.34
N GLN A 186 5.37 -13.03 20.87
CA GLN A 186 4.40 -13.18 21.95
C GLN A 186 4.82 -12.44 23.23
N ASP A 187 6.12 -12.40 23.53
CA ASP A 187 6.66 -11.68 24.69
C ASP A 187 6.76 -10.15 24.47
N GLY A 188 6.83 -9.70 23.20
CA GLY A 188 7.01 -8.30 22.82
C GLY A 188 5.73 -7.46 22.78
N GLY A 189 4.57 -8.10 22.89
CA GLY A 189 3.28 -7.49 22.59
C GLY A 189 2.94 -7.71 21.11
N TYR A 190 1.69 -8.08 20.84
CA TYR A 190 1.18 -8.44 19.51
C TYR A 190 1.01 -7.21 18.58
N GLU A 191 1.93 -6.26 18.65
CA GLU A 191 1.86 -5.04 17.86
C GLU A 191 2.43 -5.29 16.46
N CYS A 192 1.66 -4.86 15.47
CA CYS A 192 2.04 -4.87 14.08
C CYS A 192 1.83 -3.46 13.52
N ARG A 193 2.79 -2.98 12.73
CA ARG A 193 2.75 -1.66 12.10
C ARG A 193 2.67 -1.82 10.59
N ILE A 194 1.71 -1.15 9.97
CA ILE A 194 1.50 -1.16 8.52
C ILE A 194 1.74 0.25 8.01
N ASP A 195 2.71 0.40 7.12
CA ASP A 195 3.10 1.66 6.49
C ASP A 195 2.96 1.55 4.97
N GLY A 196 2.40 2.60 4.35
CA GLY A 196 2.35 2.76 2.89
C GLY A 196 3.27 3.90 2.45
N GLU A 197 4.28 3.59 1.63
CA GLU A 197 5.21 4.58 1.06
C GLU A 197 4.90 4.78 -0.44
N LEU A 198 4.47 5.98 -0.83
CA LEU A 198 4.33 6.33 -2.25
C LEU A 198 5.72 6.40 -2.89
N VAL A 199 6.03 5.48 -3.81
CA VAL A 199 7.35 5.37 -4.44
C VAL A 199 7.40 5.94 -5.86
N ASP A 200 6.28 5.94 -6.58
CA ASP A 200 6.21 6.42 -7.97
C ASP A 200 4.75 6.69 -8.38
N THR A 201 4.55 7.35 -9.53
CA THR A 201 3.25 7.55 -10.17
C THR A 201 3.28 7.00 -11.59
N PHE A 202 2.11 6.70 -12.19
CA PHE A 202 2.03 6.21 -13.56
C PHE A 202 0.68 6.53 -14.24
N GLY A 203 0.69 6.54 -15.56
CA GLY A 203 -0.50 6.80 -16.38
C GLY A 203 -0.77 8.28 -16.63
N GLU A 204 -1.85 8.56 -17.34
CA GLU A 204 -2.33 9.91 -17.63
C GLU A 204 -3.32 10.36 -16.55
N VAL A 205 -3.34 11.67 -16.28
CA VAL A 205 -4.29 12.29 -15.34
C VAL A 205 -5.71 12.09 -15.85
N GLN A 206 -6.55 11.48 -15.03
CA GLN A 206 -7.97 11.29 -15.34
C GLN A 206 -8.73 12.55 -14.93
N ALA A 207 -9.60 13.06 -15.81
CA ALA A 207 -10.57 14.06 -15.42
C ALA A 207 -11.55 13.44 -14.42
N ARG A 208 -11.72 14.03 -13.24
CA ARG A 208 -12.78 13.62 -12.30
C ARG A 208 -14.13 13.96 -12.93
N SER A 209 -14.91 12.95 -13.26
CA SER A 209 -16.29 13.07 -13.78
C SER A 209 -17.28 13.34 -12.67
#